data_AF-A0A7K3ZZ69-F1
#
_entry.id   AF-A0A7K3ZZ69-F1
#
_cell.length_a   1.000
_cell.length_b   1.000
_cell.length_c   1.000
_cell.angle_alpha   90.00
_cell.angle_beta   90.00
_cell.angle_gamma   90.00
#
_symmetry.space_group_name_H-M   'P 1'
#
loop_
_entity.id
_entity.type
_entity.pdbx_description
1 polymer ?
#
loop_
_entity_poly.entity_id
_entity_poly.type
_entity_poly.pdbx_seq_one_letter_code
_entity_poly.pdbx_strand_id
1 'polypeptide(L)'
;MKELFKKIFILIDRCNINFHSDRGSEYMLSSKEMEDMGRAIEQIGAAKACITGPIIKETKRIVLENGLDAAELYASQLAGTDENIELLRIIKIFRKNNLSEKAIAQVLDNIDVIESGKW
;
A
#
# COMPACT_ATOMS: atom_id res chain seq x y z
N MET A 1 7.38 20.89 6.08
CA MET A 1 5.96 20.61 5.75
C MET A 1 5.67 20.79 4.26
N LYS A 2 5.84 21.98 3.66
CA LYS A 2 5.54 22.21 2.23
C LYS A 2 6.33 21.34 1.23
N GLU A 3 7.59 21.03 1.51
CA GLU A 3 8.39 20.14 0.65
C GLU A 3 8.04 18.66 0.78
N LEU A 4 7.56 18.23 1.95
CA LEU A 4 7.05 16.87 2.15
C LEU A 4 5.76 16.68 1.34
N PHE A 5 4.86 17.67 1.39
CA PHE A 5 3.66 17.71 0.56
C PHE A 5 3.98 17.75 -0.93
N LYS A 6 4.96 18.54 -1.38
CA LYS A 6 5.39 18.53 -2.78
C LYS A 6 5.96 17.17 -3.20
N LYS A 7 6.81 16.55 -2.39
CA LYS A 7 7.35 15.21 -2.68
C LYS A 7 6.26 14.14 -2.70
N ILE A 8 5.35 14.14 -1.72
CA ILE A 8 4.20 13.22 -1.65
C ILE A 8 3.26 13.44 -2.83
N PHE A 9 2.97 14.69 -3.20
CA PHE A 9 2.15 15.02 -4.35
C PHE A 9 2.81 14.59 -5.66
N ILE A 10 4.13 14.83 -5.82
CA ILE A 10 4.92 14.35 -6.96
C ILE A 10 4.97 12.82 -7.00
N LEU A 11 5.05 12.14 -5.85
CA LEU A 11 4.99 10.68 -5.71
C LEU A 11 3.65 10.12 -6.19
N ILE A 12 2.55 10.74 -5.75
CA ILE A 12 1.18 10.35 -6.13
C ILE A 12 0.96 10.61 -7.63
N ASP A 13 1.47 11.72 -8.16
CA ASP A 13 1.33 12.13 -9.57
C ASP A 13 2.25 11.31 -10.50
N ARG A 14 3.50 10.99 -10.10
CA ARG A 14 4.48 10.21 -10.88
C ARG A 14 4.21 8.71 -10.91
N CYS A 15 3.65 8.15 -9.84
CA CYS A 15 3.17 6.75 -9.87
C CYS A 15 1.96 6.59 -10.81
N ASN A 16 1.47 7.67 -11.46
CA ASN A 16 0.26 7.67 -12.28
C ASN A 16 -0.89 6.99 -11.52
N ILE A 17 -0.97 7.28 -10.20
CA ILE A 17 -2.10 6.90 -9.34
C ILE A 17 -3.24 7.81 -9.77
N ASN A 18 -3.73 7.59 -11.00
CA ASN A 18 -4.99 8.13 -11.42
C ASN A 18 -5.99 7.52 -10.44
N PHE A 19 -6.60 8.40 -9.64
CA PHE A 19 -7.80 8.12 -8.87
C PHE A 19 -8.93 7.78 -9.85
N HIS A 20 -8.84 6.65 -10.54
CA HIS A 20 -9.88 6.12 -11.40
C HIS A 20 -10.34 4.81 -10.78
N SER A 21 -11.33 4.97 -9.93
CA SER A 21 -12.13 3.90 -9.36
C SER A 21 -12.98 3.29 -10.48
N ASP A 22 -12.58 2.12 -10.99
CA ASP A 22 -13.48 1.21 -11.69
C ASP A 22 -14.45 0.55 -10.69
N ARG A 23 -15.30 1.40 -10.07
CA ARG A 23 -16.63 1.14 -9.49
C ARG A 23 -17.03 2.33 -8.60
N GLY A 24 -17.64 3.35 -9.20
CA GLY A 24 -18.82 4.06 -8.67
C GLY A 24 -18.80 4.68 -7.26
N SER A 25 -17.65 5.01 -6.68
CA SER A 25 -17.56 5.85 -5.48
C SER A 25 -16.19 6.53 -5.45
N GLU A 26 -16.14 7.74 -6.01
CA GLU A 26 -14.96 8.61 -6.01
C GLU A 26 -14.77 9.19 -4.60
N TYR A 27 -14.13 8.42 -3.72
CA TYR A 27 -13.77 8.87 -2.38
C TYR A 27 -12.36 9.45 -2.42
N MET A 28 -12.24 10.77 -2.33
CA MET A 28 -10.96 11.42 -2.10
C MET A 28 -10.46 11.07 -0.69
N LEU A 29 -9.21 10.60 -0.59
CA LEU A 29 -8.53 10.46 0.70
C LEU A 29 -8.42 11.84 1.34
N SER A 30 -8.59 11.91 2.66
CA SER A 30 -8.33 13.16 3.39
C SER A 30 -6.85 13.52 3.32
N SER A 31 -6.50 14.81 3.52
CA SER A 31 -5.10 15.24 3.56
C SER A 31 -4.26 14.46 4.57
N LYS A 32 -4.85 14.11 5.70
CA LYS A 32 -4.21 13.29 6.72
C LYS A 32 -3.96 11.86 6.22
N GLU A 33 -4.95 11.23 5.59
CA GLU A 33 -4.75 9.89 5.01
C GLU A 33 -3.70 9.89 3.90
N MET A 34 -3.63 10.96 3.09
CA MET A 34 -2.58 11.11 2.08
C MET A 34 -1.19 11.24 2.69
N GLU A 35 -1.03 12.02 3.77
CA GLU A 35 0.24 12.10 4.51
C GLU A 35 0.64 10.75 5.12
N ASP A 36 -0.33 10.07 5.74
CA ASP A 36 -0.15 8.79 6.39
C ASP A 36 0.25 7.72 5.35
N MET A 37 -0.38 7.73 4.16
CA MET A 37 -0.02 6.89 3.01
C MET A 37 1.38 7.20 2.47
N GLY A 38 1.74 8.47 2.31
CA GLY A 38 3.08 8.87 1.87
C GLY A 38 4.18 8.32 2.76
N ARG A 39 3.99 8.35 4.10
CA ARG A 39 4.94 7.75 5.05
C ARG A 39 5.01 6.24 4.97
N ALA A 40 3.90 5.58 4.62
CA ALA A 40 3.89 4.14 4.39
C ALA A 40 4.69 3.78 3.13
N ILE A 41 4.50 4.53 2.04
CA ILE A 41 5.22 4.36 0.77
C ILE A 41 6.74 4.50 0.99
N GLU A 42 7.19 5.53 1.70
CA GLU A 42 8.61 5.72 2.02
C GLU A 42 9.19 4.53 2.81
N GLN A 43 8.44 4.00 3.79
CA GLN A 43 8.88 2.85 4.60
C GLN A 43 8.92 1.55 3.79
N ILE A 44 7.98 1.36 2.85
CA ILE A 44 7.93 0.19 1.98
C ILE A 44 9.07 0.24 0.97
N GLY A 45 9.24 1.37 0.25
CA GLY A 45 10.27 1.54 -0.78
C GLY A 45 11.70 1.57 -0.25
N ALA A 46 11.91 1.67 1.07
CA ALA A 46 13.23 1.56 1.69
C ALA A 46 13.83 0.13 1.62
N ALA A 47 13.00 -0.87 1.29
CA ALA A 47 13.41 -2.25 1.08
C ALA A 47 12.81 -2.78 -0.22
N LYS A 48 13.51 -3.68 -0.91
CA LYS A 48 12.89 -4.45 -2.00
C LYS A 48 11.96 -5.47 -1.36
N ALA A 49 10.74 -5.65 -1.87
CA ALA A 49 9.96 -6.82 -1.50
C ALA A 49 10.05 -7.89 -2.58
N CYS A 50 9.95 -9.12 -2.13
CA CYS A 50 9.78 -10.28 -2.98
C CYS A 50 8.33 -10.74 -2.80
N ILE A 51 7.38 -10.01 -3.40
CA ILE A 51 5.98 -10.41 -3.41
C ILE A 51 5.51 -10.51 -4.85
N THR A 52 4.87 -11.62 -5.20
CA THR A 52 4.36 -11.85 -6.55
C THR A 52 3.02 -11.14 -6.76
N GLY A 53 2.74 -10.76 -8.02
CA GLY A 53 1.48 -10.14 -8.41
C GLY A 53 0.20 -10.88 -7.93
N PRO A 54 0.12 -12.22 -7.99
CA PRO A 54 -1.02 -12.96 -7.45
C PRO A 54 -1.24 -12.75 -5.95
N ILE A 55 -0.17 -12.74 -5.14
CA ILE A 55 -0.25 -12.52 -3.68
C ILE A 55 -0.69 -11.09 -3.38
N ILE A 56 -0.18 -10.10 -4.13
CA ILE A 56 -0.59 -8.69 -4.01
C ILE A 56 -2.09 -8.54 -4.33
N LYS A 57 -2.54 -9.14 -5.43
CA LYS A 57 -3.95 -9.08 -5.87
C LYS A 57 -4.88 -9.72 -4.83
N GLU A 58 -4.51 -10.88 -4.30
CA GLU A 58 -5.32 -11.56 -3.28
C GLU A 58 -5.32 -10.80 -1.95
N THR A 59 -4.17 -10.27 -1.53
CA THR A 59 -4.08 -9.40 -0.34
C THR A 59 -4.99 -8.19 -0.49
N LYS A 60 -4.94 -7.48 -1.63
CA LYS A 60 -5.80 -6.33 -1.90
C LYS A 60 -7.28 -6.71 -1.81
N ARG A 61 -7.67 -7.84 -2.41
CA ARG A 61 -9.04 -8.36 -2.36
C ARG A 61 -9.48 -8.58 -0.90
N ILE A 62 -8.66 -9.28 -0.11
CA ILE A 62 -8.95 -9.56 1.30
C ILE A 62 -9.05 -8.28 2.13
N VAL A 63 -8.15 -7.31 1.94
CA VAL A 63 -8.22 -6.03 2.67
C VAL A 63 -9.54 -5.31 2.36
N LEU A 64 -9.96 -5.25 1.11
CA LEU A 64 -11.18 -4.53 0.71
C LEU A 64 -12.48 -5.24 1.15
N GLU A 65 -12.48 -6.56 1.25
CA GLU A 65 -13.67 -7.33 1.61
C GLU A 65 -13.76 -7.64 3.12
N ASN A 66 -12.61 -7.85 3.77
CA ASN A 66 -12.52 -8.44 5.11
C ASN A 66 -11.64 -7.63 6.07
N GLY A 67 -10.99 -6.56 5.60
CA GLY A 67 -10.13 -5.70 6.41
C GLY A 67 -8.71 -6.24 6.62
N LEU A 68 -7.89 -5.41 7.29
CA LEU A 68 -6.45 -5.64 7.43
C LEU A 68 -6.10 -6.87 8.28
N ASP A 69 -6.90 -7.19 9.31
CA ASP A 69 -6.64 -8.34 10.17
C ASP A 69 -6.81 -9.68 9.43
N ALA A 70 -7.75 -9.74 8.48
CA ALA A 70 -7.91 -10.90 7.61
C ALA A 70 -6.74 -11.05 6.64
N ALA A 71 -6.19 -9.94 6.14
CA ALA A 71 -4.99 -9.97 5.31
C ALA A 71 -3.74 -10.40 6.12
N GLU A 72 -3.65 -10.05 7.40
CA GLU A 72 -2.58 -10.56 8.29
C GLU A 72 -2.69 -12.08 8.51
N LEU A 73 -3.92 -12.59 8.67
CA LEU A 73 -4.18 -14.02 8.75
C LEU A 73 -3.76 -14.73 7.45
N TYR A 74 -4.10 -14.17 6.29
CA TYR A 74 -3.67 -14.69 5.00
C TYR A 74 -2.14 -14.71 4.86
N ALA A 75 -1.45 -13.62 5.22
CA ALA A 75 0.00 -13.57 5.22
C ALA A 75 0.62 -14.68 6.09
N SER A 76 0.02 -14.94 7.25
CA SER A 76 0.44 -16.01 8.17
C SER A 76 0.31 -17.41 7.58
N GLN A 77 -0.62 -17.63 6.63
CA GLN A 77 -0.77 -18.92 5.93
C GLN A 77 0.37 -19.19 4.95
N LEU A 78 1.11 -18.16 4.53
CA LEU A 78 2.28 -18.28 3.67
C LEU A 78 3.57 -18.65 4.45
N ALA A 79 3.46 -19.01 5.73
CA ALA A 79 4.60 -19.22 6.61
C ALA A 79 5.72 -20.10 6.00
N GLY A 80 6.96 -19.66 6.15
CA GLY A 80 8.13 -20.35 5.59
C GLY A 80 8.50 -19.93 4.16
N THR A 81 7.83 -18.92 3.61
CA THR A 81 8.16 -18.29 2.31
C THR A 81 8.74 -16.89 2.49
N ASP A 82 9.45 -16.39 1.47
CA ASP A 82 9.92 -15.00 1.47
C ASP A 82 8.74 -14.02 1.41
N GLU A 83 7.68 -14.40 0.68
CA GLU A 83 6.44 -13.62 0.57
C GLU A 83 5.77 -13.40 1.94
N ASN A 84 5.85 -14.38 2.86
CA ASN A 84 5.33 -14.22 4.23
C ASN A 84 6.04 -13.11 5.00
N ILE A 85 7.37 -13.12 5.00
CA ILE A 85 8.18 -12.16 5.75
C ILE A 85 7.89 -10.75 5.24
N GLU A 86 7.86 -10.61 3.93
CA GLU A 86 7.65 -9.34 3.25
C GLU A 86 6.22 -8.81 3.43
N LEU A 87 5.22 -9.66 3.26
CA LEU A 87 3.82 -9.27 3.40
C LEU A 87 3.50 -8.88 4.86
N LEU A 88 4.02 -9.62 5.85
CA LEU A 88 3.88 -9.26 7.25
C LEU A 88 4.57 -7.93 7.59
N ARG A 89 5.73 -7.63 6.97
CA ARG A 89 6.38 -6.32 7.14
C ARG A 89 5.49 -5.20 6.61
N ILE A 90 4.96 -5.34 5.39
CA ILE A 90 4.11 -4.35 4.75
C ILE A 90 2.81 -4.11 5.55
N ILE A 91 2.17 -5.17 6.02
CA ILE A 91 0.97 -5.08 6.87
C ILE A 91 1.25 -4.33 8.18
N LYS A 92 2.40 -4.57 8.82
CA LYS A 92 2.82 -3.81 10.00
C LYS A 92 3.00 -2.32 9.70
N ILE A 93 3.51 -1.98 8.51
CA ILE A 93 3.65 -0.57 8.08
C ILE A 93 2.26 0.06 7.87
N PHE A 94 1.31 -0.64 7.26
CA PHE A 94 -0.07 -0.16 7.11
C PHE A 94 -0.71 0.14 8.46
N ARG A 95 -0.61 -0.80 9.41
CA ARG A 95 -1.14 -0.63 10.78
C ARG A 95 -0.47 0.53 11.51
N LYS A 96 0.87 0.64 11.43
CA LYS A 96 1.64 1.73 12.07
C LYS A 96 1.24 3.11 11.56
N ASN A 97 0.87 3.23 10.29
CA ASN A 97 0.45 4.49 9.68
C ASN A 97 -1.08 4.67 9.70
N ASN A 98 -1.84 3.77 10.34
CA ASN A 98 -3.30 3.86 10.44
C ASN A 98 -3.98 4.04 9.07
N LEU A 99 -3.50 3.31 8.06
CA LEU A 99 -4.07 3.40 6.72
C LEU A 99 -5.46 2.78 6.68
N SER A 100 -6.38 3.45 5.97
CA SER A 100 -7.67 2.87 5.61
C SER A 100 -7.50 1.75 4.58
N GLU A 101 -8.47 0.84 4.50
CA GLU A 101 -8.48 -0.26 3.53
C GLU A 101 -8.32 0.23 2.09
N LYS A 102 -8.89 1.40 1.78
CA LYS A 102 -8.76 2.07 0.47
C LYS A 102 -7.34 2.54 0.21
N ALA A 103 -6.71 3.21 1.19
CA ALA A 103 -5.33 3.65 1.06
C ALA A 103 -4.38 2.45 0.90
N ILE A 104 -4.63 1.36 1.62
CA ILE A 104 -3.88 0.11 1.47
C ILE A 104 -4.02 -0.46 0.07
N ALA A 105 -5.24 -0.54 -0.47
CA ALA A 105 -5.47 -1.02 -1.83
C ALA A 105 -4.70 -0.21 -2.88
N GLN A 106 -4.64 1.12 -2.73
CA GLN A 106 -3.85 1.99 -3.62
C GLN A 106 -2.35 1.74 -3.50
N VAL A 107 -1.83 1.54 -2.29
CA VAL A 107 -0.41 1.19 -2.11
C VAL A 107 -0.10 -0.16 -2.76
N LEU A 108 -0.98 -1.15 -2.60
CA LEU A 108 -0.81 -2.47 -3.20
C LEU A 108 -0.85 -2.44 -4.73
N ASP A 109 -1.70 -1.60 -5.34
CA ASP A 109 -1.74 -1.43 -6.80
C ASP A 109 -0.43 -0.88 -7.39
N ASN A 110 0.37 -0.18 -6.57
CA ASN A 110 1.57 0.53 -7.00
C ASN A 110 2.86 -0.03 -6.38
N ILE A 111 2.79 -1.21 -5.75
CA ILE A 111 3.88 -1.72 -4.93
C ILE A 111 5.17 -1.97 -5.74
N ASP A 112 5.03 -2.47 -6.98
CA ASP A 112 6.16 -2.64 -7.91
C ASP A 112 6.87 -1.32 -8.23
N VAL A 113 6.10 -0.23 -8.36
CA VAL A 113 6.65 1.11 -8.63
C VAL A 113 7.36 1.65 -7.39
N ILE A 114 6.73 1.51 -6.22
CA ILE A 114 7.27 1.95 -4.92
C ILE A 114 8.62 1.29 -4.64
N GLU A 115 8.72 -0.02 -4.86
CA GLU A 115 9.94 -0.81 -4.61
C GLU A 115 11.05 -0.58 -5.62
N SER A 116 10.70 -0.15 -6.83
CA SER A 116 11.70 0.21 -7.84
C SER A 116 12.52 1.45 -7.44
N GLY A 117 12.08 2.22 -6.44
CA GLY A 117 12.69 3.49 -6.04
C GLY A 117 12.56 4.60 -7.09
N LYS A 118 11.80 4.36 -8.17
CA LYS A 118 11.55 5.30 -9.25
C LYS A 118 10.28 6.12 -8.98
N TRP A 119 10.28 6.84 -7.87
CA TRP A 119 9.20 7.74 -7.45
C TRP A 119 9.72 9.17 -7.25
#